data_AF-A0A9D6PZ59-F1
#
_entry.id   AF-A0A9D6PZ59-F1
#
_cell.length_a   1.000
_cell.length_b   1.000
_cell.length_c   1.000
_cell.angle_alpha   90.00
_cell.angle_beta   90.00
_cell.angle_gamma   90.00
#
_symmetry.space_group_name_H-M   'P 1'
#
loop_
_entity.id
_entity.type
_entity.pdbx_description
1 polymer ?
#
loop_
_entity_poly.entity_id
_entity_poly.type
_entity_poly.pdbx_seq_one_letter_code
_entity_poly.pdbx_strand_id
1 'polypeptide(L)'
;MGKILSQKSYDSIKVINDAEIRERIEELKIAGEFGFALLLRWNQIEAAIKIIRYFERIKDGWPDELNFLGTTWKVLQDARNEDIENFQLMLGPSTKSLWKIRNLITHTNYNFETIGDCKDYFLASNWLFNRLEKSVPNLERLREKKRRSDAQLSARIG
;
A
#
# COMPACT_ATOMS: atom_id res chain seq x y z
N MET A 1 -7.08 24.80 17.51
CA MET A 1 -5.89 24.03 17.06
C MET A 1 -6.28 23.22 15.84
N GLY A 2 -5.69 23.48 14.68
CA GLY A 2 -5.95 22.67 13.48
C GLY A 2 -5.51 21.23 13.73
N LYS A 3 -6.37 20.24 13.44
CA LYS A 3 -6.03 18.84 13.68
C LYS A 3 -4.85 18.46 12.79
N ILE A 4 -3.74 18.13 13.44
CA ILE A 4 -2.52 17.62 12.82
C ILE A 4 -2.88 16.34 12.05
N LEU A 5 -2.22 16.11 10.90
CA LEU A 5 -2.34 14.84 10.17
C LEU A 5 -2.09 13.65 11.12
N SER A 6 -2.74 12.51 10.86
CA SER A 6 -2.46 11.28 11.59
C SER A 6 -0.96 10.94 11.51
N GLN A 7 -0.33 10.55 12.63
CA GLN A 7 1.06 10.09 12.64
C GLN A 7 1.30 8.98 11.60
N LYS A 8 0.33 8.06 11.48
CA LYS A 8 0.36 6.95 10.51
C LYS A 8 0.48 7.43 9.05
N SER A 9 0.00 8.63 8.73
CA SER A 9 0.14 9.20 7.39
C SER A 9 1.57 9.69 7.11
N TYR A 10 2.26 10.22 8.12
CA TYR A 10 3.69 10.55 8.01
C TYR A 10 4.52 9.28 7.85
N ASP A 11 4.25 8.28 8.67
CA ASP A 11 4.97 6.99 8.65
C ASP A 11 4.78 6.29 7.30
N SER A 12 3.56 6.33 6.75
CA SER A 12 3.26 5.74 5.43
C SER A 12 4.01 6.46 4.30
N ILE A 13 4.07 7.80 4.32
CA ILE A 13 4.87 8.56 3.33
C ILE A 13 6.36 8.22 3.46
N LYS A 14 6.87 8.06 4.68
CA LYS A 14 8.25 7.61 4.89
C LYS A 14 8.48 6.25 4.24
N VAL A 15 7.65 5.25 4.56
CA VAL A 15 7.75 3.88 4.00
C VAL A 15 7.68 3.85 2.47
N ILE A 16 6.83 4.69 1.86
CA ILE A 16 6.71 4.77 0.39
C ILE A 16 8.00 5.31 -0.23
N ASN A 17 8.59 6.35 0.37
CA ASN A 17 9.75 7.05 -0.18
C ASN A 17 11.11 6.50 0.30
N ASP A 18 11.11 5.49 1.15
CA ASP A 18 12.32 4.98 1.79
C ASP A 18 13.19 4.21 0.78
N ALA A 19 14.33 4.81 0.42
CA ALA A 19 15.29 4.19 -0.49
C ALA A 19 15.97 2.96 0.14
N GLU A 20 16.14 2.95 1.47
CA GLU A 20 16.79 1.85 2.21
C GLU A 20 15.95 0.57 2.15
N ILE A 21 14.61 0.68 2.02
CA ILE A 21 13.74 -0.48 1.84
C ILE A 21 14.09 -1.23 0.55
N ARG A 22 14.46 -0.53 -0.53
CA ARG A 22 14.83 -1.18 -1.79
C ARG A 22 16.12 -1.98 -1.63
N GLU A 23 17.13 -1.39 -1.01
CA GLU A 23 18.39 -2.08 -0.70
C GLU A 23 18.13 -3.31 0.16
N ARG A 24 17.32 -3.14 1.22
CA ARG A 24 16.96 -4.24 2.12
C ARG A 24 16.22 -5.39 1.42
N ILE A 25 15.35 -5.10 0.47
CA ILE A 25 14.68 -6.13 -0.35
C ILE A 25 15.71 -6.94 -1.14
N GLU A 26 16.72 -6.30 -1.72
CA GLU A 26 17.76 -6.99 -2.48
C GLU A 26 18.68 -7.83 -1.57
N GLU A 27 19.05 -7.31 -0.40
CA GLU A 27 19.80 -8.07 0.61
C GLU A 27 19.06 -9.36 1.01
N LEU A 28 17.75 -9.26 1.28
CA LEU A 28 16.92 -10.41 1.65
C LEU A 28 16.84 -11.43 0.50
N LYS A 29 16.72 -10.96 -0.76
CA LYS A 29 16.75 -11.86 -1.92
C LYS A 29 18.08 -12.60 -2.05
N ILE A 30 19.20 -11.92 -1.82
CA ILE A 30 20.55 -12.55 -1.84
C ILE A 30 20.68 -13.59 -0.72
N ALA A 31 20.10 -13.30 0.46
CA ALA A 31 20.08 -14.22 1.60
C ALA A 31 19.10 -15.40 1.42
N GLY A 32 18.31 -15.44 0.35
CA GLY A 32 17.28 -16.46 0.13
C GLY A 32 16.00 -16.23 0.93
N GLU A 33 15.84 -15.09 1.58
CA GLU A 33 14.69 -14.70 2.41
C GLU A 33 13.58 -14.04 1.58
N PHE A 34 13.11 -14.73 0.54
CA PHE A 34 12.19 -14.19 -0.45
C PHE A 34 10.83 -13.79 0.12
N GLY A 35 10.30 -14.56 1.08
CA GLY A 35 9.05 -14.25 1.77
C GLY A 35 9.12 -12.89 2.46
N PHE A 36 10.18 -12.64 3.23
CA PHE A 36 10.38 -11.36 3.90
C PHE A 36 10.61 -10.20 2.92
N ALA A 37 11.35 -10.44 1.84
CA ALA A 37 11.53 -9.45 0.77
C ALA A 37 10.19 -9.05 0.14
N LEU A 38 9.31 -10.01 -0.14
CA LEU A 38 7.95 -9.74 -0.63
C LEU A 38 7.08 -9.04 0.41
N LEU A 39 7.23 -9.36 1.70
CA LEU A 39 6.50 -8.71 2.78
C LEU A 39 6.88 -7.21 2.89
N LEU A 40 8.16 -6.86 2.74
CA LEU A 40 8.58 -5.46 2.69
C LEU A 40 7.94 -4.72 1.52
N ARG A 41 7.91 -5.34 0.33
CA ARG A 41 7.24 -4.73 -0.82
C ARG A 41 5.73 -4.60 -0.59
N TRP A 42 5.10 -5.60 0.00
CA TRP A 42 3.70 -5.54 0.39
C TRP A 42 3.42 -4.36 1.32
N ASN A 43 4.27 -4.13 2.32
CA ASN A 43 4.10 -3.00 3.26
C ASN A 43 4.12 -1.65 2.55
N GLN A 44 4.95 -1.48 1.52
CA GLN A 44 4.95 -0.26 0.70
C GLN A 44 3.66 -0.09 -0.11
N ILE A 45 3.15 -1.19 -0.69
CA ILE A 45 1.86 -1.20 -1.41
C ILE A 45 0.72 -0.85 -0.46
N GLU A 46 0.69 -1.46 0.72
CA GLU A 46 -0.32 -1.18 1.75
C GLU A 46 -0.26 0.28 2.21
N ALA A 47 0.93 0.83 2.46
CA ALA A 47 1.11 2.24 2.78
C ALA A 47 0.57 3.15 1.67
N ALA A 48 0.88 2.85 0.40
CA ALA A 48 0.38 3.59 -0.77
C ALA A 48 -1.15 3.53 -0.86
N ILE A 49 -1.74 2.35 -0.69
CA ILE A 49 -3.20 2.16 -0.70
C ILE A 49 -3.86 2.99 0.42
N LYS A 50 -3.34 2.90 1.65
CA LYS A 50 -3.88 3.61 2.81
C LYS A 50 -3.77 5.12 2.66
N ILE A 51 -2.66 5.64 2.15
CA ILE A 51 -2.48 7.09 1.99
C ILE A 51 -3.37 7.66 0.89
N ILE A 52 -3.56 6.96 -0.22
CA ILE A 52 -4.47 7.38 -1.30
C ILE A 52 -5.91 7.38 -0.76
N ARG A 53 -6.31 6.32 -0.04
CA ARG A 53 -7.65 6.23 0.55
C ARG A 53 -7.89 7.33 1.59
N TYR A 54 -6.94 7.54 2.48
CA TYR A 54 -6.98 8.61 3.48
C TYR A 54 -7.09 9.98 2.81
N PHE A 55 -6.36 10.21 1.73
CA PHE A 55 -6.47 11.45 0.98
C PHE A 55 -7.86 11.64 0.38
N GLU A 56 -8.41 10.64 -0.30
CA GLU A 56 -9.76 10.72 -0.89
C GLU A 56 -10.84 10.96 0.16
N ARG A 57 -10.76 10.26 1.30
CA ARG A 57 -11.76 10.25 2.37
C ARG A 57 -11.22 10.80 3.69
N ILE A 58 -10.57 11.95 3.63
CA ILE A 58 -9.86 12.52 4.79
C ILE A 58 -10.75 12.82 6.02
N LYS A 59 -12.06 12.95 5.79
CA LYS A 59 -13.09 13.14 6.83
C LYS A 59 -13.36 11.86 7.63
N ASP A 60 -13.17 10.71 7.01
CA ASP A 60 -13.47 9.40 7.59
C ASP A 60 -12.34 8.93 8.52
N GLY A 61 -11.22 9.65 8.55
CA GLY A 61 -10.04 9.30 9.35
C GLY A 61 -9.13 8.29 8.63
N TRP A 62 -8.09 7.85 9.35
CA TRP A 62 -7.09 6.93 8.82
C TRP A 62 -7.68 5.53 8.63
N PRO A 63 -7.48 4.87 7.47
CA PRO A 63 -7.95 3.51 7.26
C PRO A 63 -6.99 2.50 7.92
N ASP A 64 -7.32 2.06 9.13
CA ASP A 64 -6.54 1.02 9.82
C ASP A 64 -6.61 -0.33 9.10
N GLU A 65 -7.79 -0.67 8.61
CA GLU A 65 -8.08 -1.90 7.86
C GLU A 65 -8.26 -1.63 6.37
N LEU A 66 -8.09 -2.67 5.57
CA LEU A 66 -8.17 -2.63 4.11
C LEU A 66 -9.50 -3.20 3.59
N ASN A 67 -10.60 -3.02 4.33
CA ASN A 67 -11.93 -3.56 4.00
C ASN A 67 -12.54 -2.98 2.70
N PHE A 68 -11.90 -1.97 2.12
CA PHE A 68 -12.28 -1.38 0.84
C PHE A 68 -11.60 -2.05 -0.36
N LEU A 69 -10.65 -2.98 -0.13
CA LEU A 69 -10.11 -3.84 -1.19
C LEU A 69 -11.24 -4.77 -1.68
N GLY A 70 -11.53 -4.74 -2.98
CA GLY A 70 -12.64 -5.49 -3.59
C GLY A 70 -13.92 -4.68 -3.83
N THR A 71 -13.94 -3.40 -3.44
CA THR A 71 -15.03 -2.47 -3.79
C THR A 71 -14.87 -1.90 -5.21
N THR A 72 -15.87 -1.17 -5.71
CA THR A 72 -15.82 -0.38 -6.95
C THR A 72 -14.91 0.85 -6.86
N TRP A 73 -13.88 0.81 -5.99
CA TRP A 73 -12.97 1.92 -5.80
C TRP A 73 -12.12 2.14 -7.05
N LYS A 74 -12.32 3.31 -7.66
CA LYS A 74 -11.78 3.66 -8.98
C LYS A 74 -10.27 3.40 -9.11
N VAL A 75 -9.46 3.76 -8.11
CA VAL A 75 -7.99 3.57 -8.17
C VAL A 75 -7.62 2.10 -8.39
N LEU A 76 -8.31 1.17 -7.74
CA LEU A 76 -8.07 -0.27 -7.92
C LEU A 76 -8.74 -0.83 -9.16
N GLN A 77 -9.88 -0.28 -9.59
CA GLN A 77 -10.52 -0.65 -10.85
C GLN A 77 -9.64 -0.28 -12.04
N ASP A 78 -9.05 0.93 -12.02
CA ASP A 78 -8.14 1.39 -13.06
C ASP A 78 -6.90 0.48 -13.13
N ALA A 79 -6.31 0.10 -11.98
CA ALA A 79 -5.20 -0.86 -11.95
C ALA A 79 -5.61 -2.25 -12.48
N ARG A 80 -6.77 -2.76 -12.08
CA ARG A 80 -7.30 -4.05 -12.53
C ARG A 80 -7.56 -4.08 -14.03
N ASN A 81 -8.07 -3.00 -14.60
CA ASN A 81 -8.38 -2.91 -16.03
C ASN A 81 -7.12 -2.73 -16.88
N GLU A 82 -6.05 -2.17 -16.31
CA GLU A 82 -4.75 -2.03 -16.96
C GLU A 82 -4.02 -3.38 -17.07
N ASP A 83 -4.01 -4.17 -15.99
CA ASP A 83 -3.39 -5.50 -15.98
C ASP A 83 -4.09 -6.41 -14.97
N ILE A 84 -5.00 -7.25 -15.48
CA ILE A 84 -5.81 -8.13 -14.64
C ILE A 84 -4.98 -9.24 -14.00
N GLU A 85 -3.95 -9.75 -14.68
CA GLU A 85 -3.17 -10.89 -14.20
C GLU A 85 -2.32 -10.46 -12.99
N ASN A 86 -1.56 -9.38 -13.14
CA ASN A 86 -0.78 -8.82 -12.04
C ASN A 86 -1.68 -8.34 -10.90
N PHE A 87 -2.83 -7.74 -11.21
CA PHE A 87 -3.79 -7.35 -10.18
C PHE A 87 -4.31 -8.55 -9.38
N GLN A 88 -4.68 -9.65 -10.06
CA GLN A 88 -5.18 -10.86 -9.38
C GLN A 88 -4.08 -11.55 -8.57
N LEU A 89 -2.83 -11.58 -9.06
CA LEU A 89 -1.70 -12.12 -8.32
C LEU A 89 -1.43 -11.33 -7.04
N MET A 90 -1.69 -10.02 -7.03
CA MET A 90 -1.43 -9.16 -5.87
C MET A 90 -2.60 -9.07 -4.90
N LEU A 91 -3.80 -8.76 -5.40
CA LEU A 91 -4.98 -8.39 -4.61
C LEU A 91 -6.18 -9.30 -4.87
N GLY A 92 -6.03 -10.35 -5.69
CA GLY A 92 -7.10 -11.27 -6.03
C GLY A 92 -7.58 -12.13 -4.85
N PRO A 93 -8.74 -12.78 -4.99
CA PRO A 93 -9.33 -13.61 -3.93
C PRO A 93 -8.65 -14.98 -3.78
N SER A 94 -7.83 -15.39 -4.76
CA SER A 94 -7.10 -16.67 -4.76
C SER A 94 -6.21 -16.81 -3.52
N THR A 95 -6.08 -18.03 -2.99
CA THR A 95 -5.12 -18.35 -1.92
C THR A 95 -3.67 -18.15 -2.36
N LYS A 96 -3.43 -18.09 -3.67
CA LYS A 96 -2.13 -17.77 -4.28
C LYS A 96 -1.91 -16.27 -4.48
N SER A 97 -2.82 -15.39 -4.07
CA SER A 97 -2.53 -13.95 -4.16
C SER A 97 -1.57 -13.51 -3.05
N LEU A 98 -0.76 -12.47 -3.30
CA LEU A 98 0.13 -11.94 -2.27
C LEU A 98 -0.64 -11.43 -1.04
N TRP A 99 -1.85 -10.89 -1.25
CA TRP A 99 -2.79 -10.56 -0.19
C TRP A 99 -3.06 -11.71 0.80
N LYS A 100 -3.11 -12.95 0.30
CA LYS A 100 -3.29 -14.15 1.14
C LYS A 100 -1.97 -14.68 1.66
N ILE A 101 -0.94 -14.75 0.80
CA ILE A 101 0.38 -15.28 1.13
C ILE A 101 1.08 -14.45 2.21
N ARG A 102 0.90 -13.13 2.26
CA ARG A 102 1.50 -12.27 3.30
C ARG A 102 1.18 -12.72 4.73
N ASN A 103 -0.03 -13.27 4.94
CA ASN A 103 -0.43 -13.77 6.25
C ASN A 103 0.34 -15.06 6.59
N LEU A 104 0.58 -15.93 5.60
CA LEU A 104 1.43 -17.11 5.78
C LEU A 104 2.86 -16.71 6.10
N ILE A 105 3.43 -15.75 5.35
CA ILE A 105 4.79 -15.25 5.62
C ILE A 105 4.87 -14.72 7.06
N THR A 106 3.92 -13.89 7.47
CA THR A 106 3.94 -13.23 8.79
C THR A 106 3.71 -14.19 9.96
N HIS A 107 2.86 -15.22 9.79
CA HIS A 107 2.45 -16.08 10.90
C HIS A 107 3.17 -17.42 10.97
N THR A 108 3.73 -17.90 9.86
CA THR A 108 4.39 -19.22 9.79
C THR A 108 5.83 -19.14 9.31
N ASN A 109 6.38 -17.93 9.14
CA ASN A 109 7.68 -17.71 8.48
C ASN A 109 7.77 -18.42 7.13
N TYR A 110 6.64 -18.47 6.40
CA TYR A 110 6.62 -19.08 5.09
C TYR A 110 7.62 -18.36 4.18
N ASN A 111 8.45 -19.15 3.52
CA ASN A 111 9.42 -18.68 2.55
C ASN A 111 9.32 -19.51 1.26
N PHE A 112 9.71 -18.90 0.14
CA PHE A 112 9.81 -19.60 -1.13
C PHE A 112 11.15 -20.33 -1.21
N GLU A 113 11.18 -21.48 -1.88
CA GLU A 113 12.42 -22.26 -2.01
C GLU A 113 13.38 -21.62 -3.00
N THR A 114 12.86 -21.06 -4.10
CA THR A 114 13.68 -20.45 -5.13
C THR A 114 13.18 -19.07 -5.56
N ILE A 115 14.08 -18.29 -6.17
CA ILE A 115 13.72 -17.03 -6.84
C ILE A 115 12.71 -17.26 -7.97
N GLY A 116 12.75 -18.43 -8.63
CA GLY A 116 11.82 -18.79 -9.70
C GLY A 116 10.38 -18.83 -9.21
N ASP A 117 10.16 -19.41 -8.04
CA ASP A 117 8.82 -19.57 -7.44
C ASP A 117 8.17 -18.25 -7.03
N CYS A 118 9.00 -17.22 -6.79
CA CYS A 118 8.55 -15.93 -6.30
C CYS A 118 8.71 -14.76 -7.29
N LYS A 119 9.31 -15.02 -8.46
CA LYS A 119 9.65 -14.00 -9.47
C LYS A 119 8.43 -13.21 -9.90
N ASP A 120 7.32 -13.88 -10.19
CA ASP A 120 6.11 -13.23 -10.69
C ASP A 120 5.48 -12.32 -9.62
N TYR A 121 5.59 -12.66 -8.35
CA TYR A 121 5.16 -11.76 -7.27
C TYR A 121 6.02 -10.50 -7.20
N PHE A 122 7.34 -10.60 -7.40
CA PHE A 122 8.19 -9.41 -7.45
C PHE A 122 7.86 -8.51 -8.65
N LEU A 123 7.61 -9.10 -9.82
CA LEU A 123 7.20 -8.34 -11.00
C LEU A 123 5.85 -7.65 -10.80
N ALA A 124 4.84 -8.40 -10.35
CA ALA A 124 3.49 -7.88 -10.12
C ALA A 124 3.46 -6.84 -9.00
N SER A 125 4.23 -7.03 -7.93
CA SER A 125 4.31 -6.09 -6.82
C SER A 125 5.01 -4.79 -7.20
N ASN A 126 6.10 -4.85 -7.96
CA ASN A 126 6.74 -3.66 -8.52
C ASN A 126 5.80 -2.90 -9.46
N TRP A 127 5.09 -3.61 -10.35
CA TRP A 127 4.08 -3.01 -11.23
C TRP A 127 3.00 -2.28 -10.41
N LEU A 128 2.39 -2.95 -9.44
CA LEU A 128 1.30 -2.38 -8.65
C LEU A 128 1.78 -1.18 -7.83
N PHE A 129 2.95 -1.28 -7.19
CA PHE A 129 3.52 -0.17 -6.44
C PHE A 129 3.77 1.05 -7.34
N ASN A 130 4.46 0.88 -8.48
CA ASN A 130 4.73 1.96 -9.44
C ASN A 130 3.44 2.59 -9.96
N ARG A 131 2.37 1.80 -10.12
CA ARG A 131 1.06 2.29 -10.53
C ARG A 131 0.37 3.13 -9.46
N LEU A 132 0.46 2.71 -8.20
CA LEU A 132 -0.11 3.38 -7.04
C LEU A 132 0.66 4.65 -6.68
N GLU A 133 2.00 4.62 -6.74
CA GLU A 133 2.89 5.73 -6.41
C GLU A 133 2.53 7.01 -7.19
N LYS A 134 2.13 6.87 -8.46
CA LYS A 134 1.63 7.98 -9.30
C LYS A 134 0.41 8.71 -8.72
N SER A 135 -0.34 8.04 -7.86
CA SER A 135 -1.56 8.56 -7.21
C SER A 135 -1.31 9.01 -5.76
N VAL A 136 -0.13 8.74 -5.20
CA VAL A 136 0.21 9.12 -3.83
C VAL A 136 0.36 10.65 -3.75
N PRO A 137 -0.41 11.33 -2.88
CA PRO A 137 -0.23 12.76 -2.66
C PRO A 137 1.05 13.02 -1.86
N ASN A 138 1.74 14.12 -2.16
CA ASN A 138 2.80 14.59 -1.30
C ASN A 138 2.24 15.15 0.04
N LEU A 139 3.14 15.33 0.99
CA LEU A 139 2.83 15.81 2.34
C LEU A 139 2.12 17.16 2.37
N GLU A 140 2.50 18.09 1.50
CA GLU A 140 1.89 19.40 1.39
C GLU A 140 0.41 19.30 0.95
N ARG A 141 0.13 18.52 -0.10
CA ARG A 141 -1.24 18.28 -0.58
C ARG A 141 -2.12 17.62 0.47
N LEU A 142 -1.57 16.67 1.25
CA LEU A 142 -2.26 16.04 2.38
C LEU A 142 -2.64 17.07 3.45
N ARG A 143 -1.69 17.89 3.88
CA ARG A 143 -1.91 18.95 4.89
C ARG A 143 -2.97 19.94 4.42
N GLU A 144 -2.89 20.39 3.18
CA GLU A 144 -3.84 21.35 2.62
C GLU A 144 -5.25 20.77 2.50
N LYS A 145 -5.38 19.50 2.10
CA LYS A 145 -6.69 18.83 2.08
C LYS A 145 -7.27 18.68 3.48
N LYS A 146 -6.44 18.36 4.48
CA LYS A 146 -6.88 18.25 5.89
C LYS A 146 -7.40 19.59 6.41
N ARG A 147 -6.63 20.67 6.20
CA ARG A 147 -6.98 22.03 6.60
C ARG A 147 -8.34 22.46 6.04
N ARG A 148 -8.54 22.26 4.72
CA ARG A 148 -9.82 22.57 4.07
C ARG A 148 -10.98 21.74 4.61
N SER A 149 -10.75 20.45 4.85
CA SER A 149 -11.75 19.56 5.43
C SER A 149 -12.17 19.99 6.84
N ASP A 150 -11.20 20.39 7.68
CA ASP A 150 -11.46 20.83 9.04
C ASP A 150 -12.19 22.17 9.08
N ALA A 151 -11.81 23.12 8.23
CA ALA A 151 -12.51 24.40 8.11
C ALA A 151 -13.99 24.20 7.73
N GLN A 152 -14.28 23.28 6.82
CA GLN A 152 -15.66 22.94 6.44
C GLN A 152 -16.46 22.28 7.56
N LEU A 153 -15.82 21.46 8.40
CA LEU A 153 -16.48 20.84 9.54
C LEU A 153 -16.82 21.89 10.61
N SER A 154 -15.86 22.77 10.93
CA SER A 154 -16.08 23.85 11.90
C SER A 154 -17.19 24.81 11.47
N ALA A 155 -17.27 25.16 10.18
CA ALA A 155 -18.29 26.04 9.62
C ALA A 155 -19.71 25.42 9.55
N ARG A 156 -19.86 24.12 9.82
CA ARG A 156 -21.17 23.43 9.87
C ARG A 156 -21.72 23.30 11.29
N ILE A 157 -20.88 23.52 12.30
CA ILE A 157 -21.21 23.29 13.72
C ILE A 157 -21.34 24.64 14.47
N GLY A 158 -20.77 25.72 13.93
CA GLY A 158 -21.01 27.10 14.37
C GLY A 158 -22.12 27.75 13.56
#